data_AF-I4HVC7-F1
#
_entry.id   AF-I4HVC7-F1
#
_cell.length_a   1.000
_cell.length_b   1.000
_cell.length_c   1.000
_cell.angle_alpha   90.00
_cell.angle_beta   90.00
_cell.angle_gamma   90.00
#
_symmetry.space_group_name_H-M   'P 1'
#
loop_
_entity.id
_entity.type
_entity.pdbx_description
1 polymer ?
#
loop_
_entity_poly.entity_id
_entity_poly.type
_entity_poly.pdbx_seq_one_letter_code
_entity_poly.pdbx_strand_id
1 'polypeptide(L)'
;MIEPNSWIKIRGQFIQNKPESVLYSSETRELYNWLALEINLVIDLLTPSENNKYFNFNKKTRRYFCPSCYSGFREDYEDEQIPRLAQLIPNEPTSNTIYCLVCNESYEVLREDCTAEDCLGNVIDPDDGTCLTCGSDNFRD
;
A
#
# COMPACT_ATOMS: atom_id res chain seq x y z
N MET A 1 1.28 7.84 25.69
CA MET A 1 1.43 8.47 24.36
C MET A 1 0.91 7.45 23.36
N ILE A 2 0.11 7.85 22.37
CA ILE A 2 -0.37 6.91 21.34
C ILE A 2 0.77 6.72 20.35
N GLU A 3 1.31 5.51 20.23
CA GLU A 3 2.40 5.19 19.29
C GLU A 3 1.95 5.45 17.84
N PRO A 4 2.83 5.93 16.95
CA PRO A 4 2.53 6.00 15.52
C PRO A 4 2.02 4.66 14.97
N ASN A 5 1.11 4.71 13.99
CA ASN A 5 0.45 3.54 13.37
C ASN A 5 -0.44 2.68 14.27
N SER A 6 -0.57 3.00 15.56
CA SER A 6 -1.40 2.22 16.49
C SER A 6 -2.89 2.19 16.10
N TRP A 7 -3.43 3.27 15.52
CA TRP A 7 -4.82 3.31 15.04
C TRP A 7 -5.08 2.24 13.98
N ILE A 8 -4.18 2.06 13.02
CA ILE A 8 -4.34 1.09 11.92
C ILE A 8 -4.40 -0.32 12.48
N LYS A 9 -3.49 -0.66 13.40
CA LYS A 9 -3.48 -1.95 14.07
C LYS A 9 -4.78 -2.20 14.84
N ILE A 10 -5.22 -1.24 15.64
CA ILE A 10 -6.47 -1.34 16.41
C ILE A 10 -7.67 -1.47 15.48
N ARG A 11 -7.68 -0.70 14.38
CA ARG A 11 -8.77 -0.71 13.41
C ARG A 11 -8.85 -2.03 12.65
N GLY A 12 -7.72 -2.56 12.19
CA GLY A 12 -7.64 -3.89 11.57
C GLY A 12 -8.14 -4.98 12.50
N GLN A 13 -7.72 -4.98 13.78
CA GLN A 13 -8.23 -5.91 14.79
C GLN A 13 -9.74 -5.76 15.02
N PHE A 14 -10.25 -4.53 15.06
CA PHE A 14 -11.68 -4.29 15.22
C PHE A 14 -12.48 -4.85 14.04
N ILE A 15 -12.02 -4.66 12.80
CA ILE A 15 -12.67 -5.17 11.60
C ILE A 15 -12.69 -6.71 11.60
N GLN A 16 -11.58 -7.35 11.97
CA GLN A 16 -11.47 -8.82 12.03
C GLN A 16 -12.36 -9.47 13.10
N ASN A 17 -12.68 -8.76 14.18
CA ASN A 17 -13.47 -9.28 15.31
C ASN A 17 -14.98 -9.01 15.21
N LYS A 18 -15.48 -8.51 14.07
CA LYS A 18 -16.90 -8.27 13.85
C LYS A 18 -17.66 -9.58 13.58
N PRO A 19 -18.92 -9.76 14.03
CA PRO A 19 -19.69 -10.96 13.73
C PRO A 19 -19.79 -11.29 12.23
N GLU A 20 -19.83 -10.26 11.38
CA GLU A 20 -19.86 -10.40 9.93
C GLU A 20 -18.58 -11.05 9.39
N SER A 21 -17.41 -10.90 10.04
CA SER A 21 -16.16 -11.52 9.60
C SER A 21 -16.20 -13.06 9.64
N VAL A 22 -17.11 -13.64 10.42
CA VAL A 22 -17.37 -15.09 10.48
C VAL A 22 -18.01 -15.59 9.19
N LEU A 23 -18.80 -14.76 8.50
CA LEU A 23 -19.42 -15.10 7.22
C LEU A 23 -18.41 -15.05 6.06
N TYR A 24 -17.36 -14.23 6.19
CA TYR A 24 -16.28 -14.06 5.22
C TYR A 24 -15.04 -14.88 5.58
N SER A 25 -15.20 -16.03 6.25
CA SER A 25 -14.08 -16.84 6.78
C SER A 25 -13.06 -17.30 5.72
N SER A 26 -13.36 -17.16 4.43
CA SER A 26 -12.44 -17.42 3.32
C SER A 26 -11.63 -16.20 2.85
N GLU A 27 -11.96 -14.96 3.24
CA GLU A 27 -11.35 -13.77 2.62
C GLU A 27 -10.99 -12.69 3.63
N THR A 28 -9.86 -12.89 4.33
CA THR A 28 -9.14 -11.82 5.02
C THR A 28 -8.81 -10.64 4.09
N ARG A 29 -8.75 -10.89 2.77
CA ARG A 29 -8.48 -9.93 1.70
C ARG A 29 -9.50 -8.80 1.61
N GLU A 30 -10.79 -9.11 1.57
CA GLU A 30 -11.85 -8.08 1.52
C GLU A 30 -11.74 -7.11 2.71
N LEU A 31 -11.43 -7.62 3.91
CA LEU A 31 -11.24 -6.80 5.10
C LEU A 31 -10.03 -5.86 4.99
N TYR A 32 -8.93 -6.32 4.39
CA TYR A 32 -7.79 -5.46 4.07
C TYR A 32 -8.15 -4.40 3.02
N ASN A 33 -9.06 -4.73 2.08
CA ASN A 33 -9.52 -3.79 1.08
C ASN A 33 -10.28 -2.62 1.73
N TRP A 34 -11.24 -2.92 2.60
CA TRP A 34 -11.95 -1.89 3.38
C TRP A 34 -11.01 -1.06 4.25
N LEU A 35 -10.06 -1.71 4.93
CA LEU A 35 -9.10 -1.02 5.77
C LEU A 35 -8.22 -0.06 4.95
N ALA A 36 -7.73 -0.47 3.78
CA ALA A 36 -6.89 0.41 2.96
C ALA A 36 -7.67 1.62 2.42
N LEU A 37 -8.94 1.44 2.03
CA LEU A 37 -9.81 2.55 1.63
C LEU A 37 -10.02 3.55 2.78
N GLU A 38 -10.26 3.05 4.00
CA GLU A 38 -10.41 3.90 5.19
C GLU A 38 -9.11 4.63 5.54
N ILE A 39 -7.97 3.93 5.52
CA ILE A 39 -6.65 4.55 5.72
C ILE A 39 -6.41 5.63 4.67
N ASN A 40 -6.68 5.36 3.39
CA ASN A 40 -6.44 6.33 2.33
C ASN A 40 -7.25 7.62 2.53
N LEU A 41 -8.53 7.48 2.89
CA LEU A 41 -9.37 8.62 3.23
C LEU A 41 -8.79 9.43 4.40
N VAL A 42 -8.37 8.76 5.47
CA VAL A 42 -7.75 9.44 6.64
C VAL A 42 -6.47 10.17 6.23
N ILE A 43 -5.59 9.50 5.47
CA ILE A 43 -4.34 10.11 4.97
C ILE A 43 -4.65 11.36 4.13
N ASP A 44 -5.67 11.30 3.27
CA ASP A 44 -6.01 12.42 2.40
C ASP A 44 -6.65 13.59 3.16
N LEU A 45 -7.42 13.33 4.22
CA LEU A 45 -8.02 14.36 5.09
C LEU A 45 -7.01 15.08 6.00
N LEU A 46 -5.99 14.37 6.49
CA LEU A 46 -5.01 14.94 7.42
C LEU A 46 -3.99 15.84 6.73
N THR A 47 -3.49 16.83 7.46
CA THR A 47 -2.38 17.67 6.99
C THR A 47 -1.09 16.84 6.84
N PRO A 48 -0.09 17.31 6.05
CA PRO A 48 1.19 16.61 5.94
C PRO A 48 1.90 16.42 7.29
N SER A 49 1.78 17.38 8.22
CA SER A 49 2.41 17.28 9.54
C SER A 49 1.70 16.25 10.43
N GLU A 50 0.38 16.16 10.35
CA GLU A 50 -0.39 15.16 11.10
C GLU A 50 -0.13 13.75 10.57
N ASN A 51 -0.07 13.57 9.25
CA ASN A 51 0.28 12.28 8.66
C ASN A 51 1.67 11.80 9.05
N ASN A 52 2.66 12.70 9.06
CA ASN A 52 4.00 12.36 9.54
C ASN A 52 3.95 11.98 11.03
N LYS A 53 3.28 12.78 11.87
CA LYS A 53 3.19 12.55 13.30
C LYS A 53 2.49 11.25 13.68
N TYR A 54 1.36 10.92 13.04
CA TYR A 54 0.50 9.80 13.43
C TYR A 54 0.78 8.52 12.66
N PHE A 55 1.24 8.64 11.41
CA PHE A 55 1.40 7.50 10.51
C PHE A 55 2.82 7.32 9.96
N ASN A 56 3.75 8.22 10.30
CA ASN A 56 5.06 8.30 9.66
C ASN A 56 4.96 8.32 8.11
N PHE A 57 3.87 8.88 7.59
CA PHE A 57 3.54 8.87 6.17
C PHE A 57 3.74 10.26 5.58
N ASN A 58 4.56 10.37 4.54
CA ASN A 58 4.89 11.65 3.93
C ASN A 58 4.05 11.88 2.67
N LYS A 59 2.99 12.70 2.75
CA LYS A 59 2.13 13.01 1.59
C LYS A 59 2.87 13.59 0.38
N LYS A 60 4.07 14.15 0.56
CA LYS A 60 4.84 14.82 -0.49
C LYS A 60 5.71 13.85 -1.30
N THR A 61 5.86 12.61 -0.85
CA THR A 61 6.66 11.60 -1.55
C THR A 61 5.75 10.70 -2.37
N ARG A 62 6.34 10.04 -3.38
CA ARG A 62 5.60 9.14 -4.26
C ARG A 62 5.02 7.98 -3.43
N ARG A 63 3.77 7.62 -3.74
CA ARG A 63 3.07 6.49 -3.15
C ARG A 63 3.07 5.33 -4.14
N TYR A 64 3.17 4.11 -3.64
CA TYR A 64 3.21 2.89 -4.44
C TYR A 64 2.13 1.91 -4.00
N PHE A 65 1.78 0.99 -4.91
CA PHE A 65 1.09 -0.24 -4.56
C PHE A 65 1.95 -1.10 -3.65
N CYS A 66 1.30 -1.84 -2.75
CA CYS A 66 1.97 -2.81 -1.91
C CYS A 66 1.96 -4.18 -2.61
N PRO A 67 3.09 -4.87 -2.78
CA PRO A 67 3.19 -6.21 -3.35
C PRO A 67 2.10 -7.17 -2.85
N SER A 68 1.96 -7.24 -1.53
CA SER A 68 1.01 -8.16 -0.91
C SER A 68 -0.44 -7.68 -1.01
N CYS A 69 -0.73 -6.42 -0.70
CA CYS A 69 -2.11 -5.93 -0.67
C CYS A 69 -2.70 -5.75 -2.07
N TYR A 70 -1.88 -5.35 -3.05
CA TYR A 70 -2.32 -5.03 -4.41
C TYR A 70 -2.98 -6.22 -5.11
N SER A 71 -2.39 -7.41 -5.00
CA SER A 71 -2.95 -8.63 -5.60
C SER A 71 -4.40 -8.90 -5.17
N GLY A 72 -4.73 -8.68 -3.89
CA GLY A 72 -6.09 -8.86 -3.36
C GLY A 72 -7.06 -7.75 -3.74
N PHE A 73 -6.57 -6.58 -4.15
CA PHE A 73 -7.40 -5.49 -4.64
C PHE A 73 -7.73 -5.63 -6.13
N ARG A 74 -6.77 -6.09 -6.93
CA ARG A 74 -6.87 -6.19 -8.40
C ARG A 74 -7.95 -7.18 -8.86
N GLU A 75 -8.39 -8.07 -7.98
CA GLU A 75 -9.51 -9.00 -8.23
C GLU A 75 -10.86 -8.26 -8.29
N ASP A 76 -11.02 -7.17 -7.52
CA ASP A 76 -12.30 -6.48 -7.31
C ASP A 76 -12.36 -5.02 -7.80
N TYR A 77 -11.19 -4.39 -8.03
CA TYR A 77 -11.07 -2.96 -8.29
C TYR A 77 -10.16 -2.67 -9.48
N GLU A 78 -10.44 -1.57 -10.18
CA GLU A 78 -9.54 -0.99 -11.19
C GLU A 78 -8.35 -0.29 -10.52
N ASP A 79 -7.18 -0.26 -11.17
CA ASP A 79 -5.92 0.23 -10.60
C ASP A 79 -6.00 1.69 -10.10
N GLU A 80 -6.84 2.53 -10.72
CA GLU A 80 -7.10 3.91 -10.30
C GLU A 80 -7.82 4.00 -8.95
N GLN A 81 -8.59 2.98 -8.59
CA GLN A 81 -9.38 2.92 -7.36
C GLN A 81 -8.57 2.36 -6.19
N ILE A 82 -7.45 1.67 -6.48
CA ILE A 82 -6.65 1.00 -5.46
C ILE A 82 -5.77 2.02 -4.72
N PRO A 83 -5.85 2.10 -3.39
CA PRO A 83 -5.00 2.98 -2.61
C PRO A 83 -3.50 2.66 -2.74
N ARG A 84 -2.73 3.68 -3.08
CA ARG A 84 -1.26 3.64 -3.01
C ARG A 84 -0.84 4.10 -1.62
N LEU A 85 -0.56 3.14 -0.74
CA LEU A 85 -0.24 3.38 0.68
C LEU A 85 1.12 2.82 1.09
N ALA A 86 1.97 2.45 0.12
CA ALA A 86 3.36 2.12 0.35
C ALA A 86 4.29 3.29 -0.02
N GLN A 87 5.42 3.43 0.69
CA GLN A 87 6.45 4.44 0.42
C GLN A 87 7.85 3.85 0.58
N LEU A 88 8.82 4.36 -0.19
CA LEU A 88 10.23 3.99 -0.03
C LEU A 88 10.74 4.39 1.35
N ILE A 89 11.48 3.49 1.99
CA ILE A 89 12.15 3.73 3.27
C ILE A 89 13.64 3.32 3.19
N PRO A 90 14.60 4.27 3.33
CA PRO A 90 14.38 5.71 3.36
C PRO A 90 13.78 6.21 2.03
N ASN A 91 13.27 7.45 1.99
CA ASN A 91 12.78 8.03 0.73
C ASN A 91 13.95 8.58 -0.09
N GLU A 92 14.77 7.70 -0.63
CA GLU A 92 15.94 8.04 -1.45
C GLU A 92 15.87 7.34 -2.83
N PRO A 93 16.45 7.92 -3.88
CA PRO A 93 16.42 7.31 -5.21
C PRO A 93 17.05 5.92 -5.29
N THR A 94 17.98 5.60 -4.39
CA THR A 94 18.70 4.33 -4.30
C THR A 94 18.06 3.32 -3.36
N SER A 95 16.98 3.68 -2.66
CA SER A 95 16.30 2.78 -1.74
C SER A 95 15.64 1.64 -2.49
N ASN A 96 15.80 0.43 -1.96
CA ASN A 96 15.28 -0.81 -2.50
C ASN A 96 14.27 -1.47 -1.54
N THR A 97 13.71 -0.68 -0.62
CA THR A 97 12.71 -1.15 0.34
C THR A 97 11.54 -0.18 0.35
N ILE A 98 10.33 -0.71 0.26
CA ILE A 98 9.10 0.03 0.54
C ILE A 98 8.47 -0.50 1.81
N TYR A 99 7.77 0.38 2.53
CA TYR A 99 6.94 0.03 3.67
C TYR A 99 5.49 0.33 3.34
N CYS A 100 4.60 -0.63 3.60
CA CYS A 100 3.17 -0.47 3.41
C CYS A 100 2.46 -0.14 4.72
N LEU A 101 1.70 0.94 4.70
CA LEU A 101 0.93 1.39 5.87
C LEU A 101 -0.25 0.45 6.22
N VAL A 102 -0.76 -0.32 5.24
CA VAL A 102 -1.94 -1.18 5.41
C VAL A 102 -1.60 -2.48 6.13
N CYS A 103 -0.66 -3.25 5.58
CA CYS A 103 -0.22 -4.52 6.18
C CYS A 103 0.88 -4.33 7.24
N ASN A 104 1.48 -3.14 7.34
CA ASN A 104 2.58 -2.84 8.25
C ASN A 104 3.84 -3.69 8.00
N GLU A 105 4.05 -4.10 6.74
CA GLU A 105 5.21 -4.88 6.32
C GLU A 105 6.12 -4.09 5.37
N SER A 106 7.38 -4.53 5.30
CA SER A 106 8.37 -3.99 4.35
C SER A 106 8.68 -5.02 3.27
N TYR A 107 8.90 -4.54 2.05
CA TYR A 107 9.17 -5.39 0.88
C TYR A 107 10.40 -4.86 0.15
N GLU A 108 11.26 -5.78 -0.30
CA GLU A 108 12.33 -5.45 -1.24
C GLU A 108 11.76 -5.16 -2.63
N VAL A 109 12.38 -4.24 -3.34
CA VAL A 109 11.94 -3.81 -4.68
C VAL A 109 13.13 -3.62 -5.62
N LEU A 110 12.91 -3.87 -6.90
CA LEU A 110 13.88 -3.55 -7.94
C LEU A 110 13.74 -2.08 -8.35
N ARG A 111 14.89 -1.46 -8.66
CA ARG A 111 14.99 -0.07 -9.10
C ARG A 111 15.25 -0.02 -10.60
N GLU A 112 14.22 -0.39 -11.36
CA GLU A 112 14.25 -0.48 -12.81
C GLU A 112 13.09 0.30 -13.41
N ASP A 113 13.33 0.99 -14.52
CA ASP A 113 12.29 1.74 -15.21
C ASP A 113 11.19 0.81 -15.73
N CYS A 114 9.94 1.28 -15.59
CA CYS A 114 8.76 0.61 -16.13
C CYS A 114 8.77 0.67 -17.66
N THR A 115 8.39 -0.43 -18.31
CA THR A 115 8.28 -0.57 -19.77
C THR A 115 6.93 -0.12 -20.33
N ALA A 116 5.93 0.10 -19.47
CA ALA A 116 4.61 0.56 -19.88
C ALA A 116 4.66 1.97 -20.47
N GLU A 117 3.89 2.19 -21.54
CA GLU A 117 3.73 3.52 -22.14
C GLU A 117 3.22 4.52 -21.09
N ASP A 118 3.76 5.74 -21.10
CA ASP A 118 3.42 6.83 -20.17
C ASP A 118 3.67 6.59 -18.66
N CYS A 119 4.27 5.46 -18.26
CA CYS A 119 4.65 5.22 -16.86
C CYS A 119 6.10 5.63 -16.58
N LEU A 120 6.28 6.70 -15.78
CA LEU A 120 7.59 7.13 -15.26
C LEU A 120 7.99 6.39 -13.95
N GLY A 121 7.38 5.24 -13.68
CA GLY A 121 7.63 4.45 -12.48
C GLY A 121 8.96 3.71 -12.56
N ASN A 122 9.61 3.51 -11.41
CA ASN A 122 10.87 2.76 -11.33
C ASN A 122 10.98 1.87 -10.08
N VAL A 123 9.84 1.40 -9.59
CA VAL A 123 9.74 0.48 -8.46
C VAL A 123 9.00 -0.74 -8.95
N ILE A 124 9.71 -1.86 -9.03
CA ILE A 124 9.21 -3.12 -9.57
C ILE A 124 9.22 -4.18 -8.47
N ASP A 125 8.16 -4.96 -8.39
CA ASP A 125 8.08 -6.15 -7.55
C ASP A 125 9.05 -7.22 -8.10
N PRO A 126 10.03 -7.69 -7.32
CA PRO A 126 10.95 -8.74 -7.77
C PRO A 126 10.26 -10.09 -7.98
N ASP A 127 9.13 -10.36 -7.33
CA ASP A 127 8.50 -11.68 -7.33
C ASP A 127 7.71 -11.95 -8.61
N ASP A 128 6.97 -10.96 -9.10
CA ASP A 128 6.11 -11.10 -10.29
C ASP A 128 6.37 -10.05 -11.39
N GLY A 129 7.34 -9.15 -11.18
CA GLY A 129 7.68 -8.12 -12.16
C GLY A 129 6.66 -6.98 -12.23
N THR A 130 5.68 -6.88 -11.33
CA THR A 130 4.67 -5.81 -11.38
C THR A 130 5.29 -4.44 -11.10
N CYS A 131 4.97 -3.43 -11.90
CA CYS A 131 5.31 -2.05 -11.59
C CYS A 131 4.42 -1.52 -10.45
N LEU A 132 5.02 -1.23 -9.29
CA LEU A 132 4.29 -0.76 -8.11
C LEU A 132 3.79 0.70 -8.23
N THR A 133 3.98 1.34 -9.38
CA THR A 133 3.39 2.65 -9.69
C THR A 133 2.06 2.51 -10.43
N CYS A 134 2.07 1.78 -11.54
CA CYS A 134 0.95 1.71 -12.49
C CYS A 134 0.26 0.35 -12.53
N GLY A 135 0.81 -0.70 -11.92
CA GLY A 135 0.18 -2.02 -11.88
C GLY A 135 0.45 -2.91 -13.11
N SER A 136 1.14 -2.38 -14.12
CA SER A 136 1.49 -3.11 -15.34
C SER A 136 2.67 -4.06 -15.11
N ASP A 137 2.68 -5.15 -15.87
CA ASP A 137 3.74 -6.16 -15.82
C ASP A 137 5.01 -5.61 -16.50
N ASN A 138 6.16 -5.76 -15.82
CA ASN A 138 7.46 -5.27 -16.28
C ASN A 138 8.37 -6.43 -16.74
N PHE A 139 7.79 -7.40 -17.45
CA PHE A 139 8.58 -8.45 -18.09
C PHE A 139 9.34 -7.85 -19.27
N ARG A 140 10.67 -7.99 -19.25
CA ARG A 140 11.49 -7.75 -20.44
C ARG A 140 11.53 -9.05 -21.25
N ASP A 141 11.17 -8.96 -22.52
CA ASP A 141 11.53 -9.96 -23.54
C ASP A 141 13.07 -10.03 -23.71
#